data_AF-A0A251YK57-F1
#
_entry.id   AF-A0A251YK57-F1
#
_cell.length_a   1.000
_cell.length_b   1.000
_cell.length_c   1.000
_cell.angle_alpha   90.00
_cell.angle_beta   90.00
_cell.angle_gamma   90.00
#
_symmetry.space_group_name_H-M   'P 1'
#
loop_
_entity.id
_entity.type
_entity.pdbx_description
1 polymer ?
#
loop_
_entity_poly.entity_id
_entity_poly.type
_entity_poly.pdbx_seq_one_letter_code
_entity_poly.pdbx_strand_id
1 'polypeptide(L)'
;MSDTSGWRIDPATVQAVLTNTRRGLSELDSAEKTAQSAVEAASAATGPQTAAALEVLLRNPLLTQIDIVKTTVETVVDQTDTALSVYIEADEEMARAHQTGAGR
;
A
#
# COMPACT_ATOMS: atom_id res chain seq x y z
N MET A 1 -25.75 -23.64 4.70
CA MET A 1 -25.30 -23.45 3.31
C MET A 1 -25.12 -21.97 3.13
N SER A 2 -23.87 -21.55 2.93
CA SER A 2 -23.41 -20.19 2.79
C SER A 2 -24.10 -19.51 1.61
N ASP A 3 -24.96 -18.55 1.92
CA ASP A 3 -25.52 -17.64 0.92
C ASP A 3 -24.44 -16.60 0.60
N THR A 4 -23.44 -17.02 -0.17
CA THR A 4 -22.43 -16.15 -0.76
C THR A 4 -23.09 -15.42 -1.92
N SER A 5 -24.02 -14.52 -1.62
CA SER A 5 -24.44 -13.51 -2.58
C SER A 5 -23.19 -12.70 -2.93
N GLY A 6 -22.66 -12.91 -4.13
CA GLY A 6 -21.39 -12.35 -4.62
C GLY A 6 -21.35 -10.82 -4.78
N TRP A 7 -22.20 -10.11 -4.04
CA TRP A 7 -22.39 -8.67 -4.05
C TRP A 7 -22.06 -8.01 -2.70
N ARG A 8 -21.84 -8.78 -1.63
CA ARG A 8 -21.53 -8.23 -0.31
C ARG A 8 -20.02 -8.15 -0.09
N ILE A 9 -19.50 -6.93 -0.06
CA ILE A 9 -18.13 -6.65 0.36
C ILE A 9 -18.07 -6.83 1.88
N ASP A 10 -17.08 -7.55 2.38
CA ASP A 10 -16.72 -7.59 3.81
C ASP A 10 -15.74 -6.44 4.12
N PRO A 11 -16.19 -5.35 4.76
CA PRO A 11 -15.34 -4.19 4.98
C PRO A 11 -14.14 -4.48 5.88
N ALA A 12 -14.29 -5.37 6.86
CA ALA A 12 -13.21 -5.71 7.77
C ALA A 12 -12.08 -6.45 7.03
N THR A 13 -12.45 -7.37 6.15
CA THR A 13 -11.48 -8.07 5.30
C THR A 13 -10.76 -7.10 4.35
N VAL A 14 -11.48 -6.19 3.70
CA VAL A 14 -10.85 -5.18 2.81
C VAL A 14 -9.91 -4.27 3.59
N GLN A 15 -10.33 -3.74 4.76
CA GLN A 15 -9.47 -2.90 5.61
C GLN A 15 -8.20 -3.63 6.08
N ALA A 16 -8.30 -4.91 6.41
CA ALA A 16 -7.14 -5.72 6.79
C ALA A 16 -6.15 -5.85 5.62
N VAL A 17 -6.65 -6.10 4.41
CA VAL A 17 -5.81 -6.16 3.19
C VAL A 17 -5.15 -4.82 2.90
N LEU A 18 -5.88 -3.71 2.98
CA LEU A 18 -5.32 -2.36 2.78
C LEU A 18 -4.25 -2.04 3.81
N THR A 19 -4.48 -2.38 5.07
CA THR A 19 -3.51 -2.20 6.17
C THR A 19 -2.23 -3.01 5.93
N ASN A 20 -2.37 -4.28 5.55
CA ASN A 20 -1.23 -5.13 5.23
C ASN A 20 -0.46 -4.63 4.01
N THR A 21 -1.17 -4.10 3.00
CA THR A 21 -0.54 -3.51 1.81
C THR A 21 0.27 -2.26 2.17
N ARG A 22 -0.30 -1.35 2.97
CA ARG A 22 0.42 -0.16 3.49
C ARG A 22 1.66 -0.56 4.31
N ARG A 23 1.59 -1.63 5.10
CA ARG A 23 2.75 -2.18 5.81
C ARG A 23 3.83 -2.67 4.86
N GLY A 24 3.47 -3.47 3.85
CA GLY A 24 4.42 -3.96 2.86
C GLY A 24 5.13 -2.83 2.09
N LEU A 25 4.42 -1.74 1.79
CA LEU A 25 5.02 -0.54 1.20
C LEU A 25 6.05 0.13 2.12
N SER A 26 5.76 0.23 3.43
CA SER A 26 6.69 0.77 4.42
C SER A 26 7.94 -0.11 4.59
N GLU A 27 7.78 -1.43 4.48
CA GLU A 27 8.90 -2.38 4.49
C GLU A 27 9.79 -2.22 3.25
N LEU A 28 9.21 -1.98 2.08
CA LEU A 28 9.96 -1.66 0.85
C LEU A 28 10.75 -0.35 0.99
N ASP A 29 10.13 0.70 1.53
CA ASP A 29 10.79 1.98 1.79
C ASP A 29 11.98 1.83 2.76
N SER A 30 11.79 1.01 3.79
CA SER A 30 12.85 0.71 4.76
C SER A 30 14.00 -0.08 4.13
N ALA A 31 13.70 -1.04 3.25
CA ALA A 31 14.70 -1.82 2.53
C ALA A 31 15.51 -0.94 1.56
N GLU A 32 14.84 -0.04 0.85
CA GLU A 32 15.47 0.94 -0.04
C GLU A 32 16.45 1.85 0.70
N LYS A 33 16.01 2.47 1.80
CA LYS A 33 16.88 3.31 2.65
C LYS A 33 18.07 2.53 3.21
N THR A 34 17.83 1.29 3.66
CA THR A 34 18.90 0.42 4.15
C THR A 34 19.93 0.12 3.07
N ALA A 35 19.49 -0.14 1.84
CA ALA A 35 20.40 -0.37 0.71
C ALA A 35 21.22 0.89 0.38
N GLN A 36 20.59 2.06 0.35
CA GLN A 36 21.28 3.34 0.14
C GLN A 36 22.34 3.60 1.21
N SER A 37 21.96 3.49 2.50
CA SER A 37 22.90 3.68 3.61
C SER A 37 24.05 2.67 3.60
N ALA A 38 23.79 1.42 3.20
CA ALA A 38 24.85 0.42 3.08
C ALA A 38 25.87 0.79 1.99
N VAL A 39 25.41 1.31 0.85
CA VAL A 39 26.28 1.77 -0.24
C VAL A 39 27.09 3.00 0.18
N GLU A 40 26.47 3.96 0.86
CA GLU A 40 27.15 5.14 1.39
C GLU A 40 28.24 4.77 2.41
N ALA A 41 27.91 3.90 3.37
CA ALA A 41 28.86 3.43 4.38
C ALA A 41 30.04 2.66 3.74
N ALA A 42 29.76 1.80 2.75
CA ALA A 42 30.80 1.06 2.03
C ALA A 42 31.69 2.01 1.19
N SER A 43 31.10 3.03 0.57
CA SER A 43 31.84 4.02 -0.21
C SER A 43 32.78 4.84 0.67
N ALA A 44 32.34 5.23 1.87
CA ALA A 44 33.16 5.95 2.84
C ALA A 44 34.33 5.11 3.40
N ALA A 45 34.20 3.79 3.43
CA ALA A 45 35.21 2.86 3.96
C ALA A 45 36.21 2.34 2.91
N THR A 46 36.06 2.70 1.64
CA THR A 46 36.86 2.15 0.54
C THR A 46 37.65 3.21 -0.23
N GLY A 47 38.59 2.77 -1.07
CA GLY A 47 39.36 3.67 -1.94
C GLY A 47 38.51 4.29 -3.06
N PRO A 48 38.98 5.37 -3.69
CA PRO A 48 38.18 6.19 -4.61
C PRO A 48 37.64 5.44 -5.83
N GLN A 49 38.38 4.47 -6.36
CA GLN A 49 37.91 3.65 -7.50
C GLN A 49 36.75 2.72 -7.09
N THR A 50 36.81 2.13 -5.91
CA THR A 50 35.76 1.25 -5.38
C THR A 50 34.52 2.06 -4.99
N ALA A 51 34.71 3.22 -4.37
CA ALA A 51 33.63 4.14 -4.04
C ALA A 51 32.86 4.59 -5.31
N ALA A 52 33.57 4.94 -6.38
CA ALA A 52 32.93 5.28 -7.66
C ALA A 52 32.12 4.13 -8.26
N ALA A 53 32.59 2.89 -8.14
CA ALA A 53 31.84 1.71 -8.59
C ALA A 53 30.58 1.46 -7.72
N LEU A 54 30.66 1.72 -6.42
CA LEU A 54 29.54 1.62 -5.49
C LEU A 54 28.47 2.68 -5.76
N GLU A 55 28.85 3.92 -6.08
CA GLU A 55 27.90 4.98 -6.46
C GLU A 55 27.05 4.63 -7.70
N VAL A 56 27.53 3.76 -8.59
CA VAL A 56 26.72 3.28 -9.73
C VAL A 56 25.50 2.49 -9.24
N LEU A 57 25.61 1.81 -8.10
CA LEU A 57 24.50 1.06 -7.50
C LEU A 57 23.39 1.99 -6.99
N LEU A 58 23.72 3.21 -6.55
CA LEU A 58 22.71 4.22 -6.16
C LEU A 58 21.93 4.75 -7.37
N ARG A 59 22.50 4.66 -8.56
CA ARG A 59 21.83 5.02 -9.82
C ARG A 59 21.10 3.84 -10.47
N ASN A 60 20.95 2.74 -9.74
CA ASN A 60 20.30 1.55 -10.26
C ASN A 60 18.82 1.85 -10.58
N PRO A 61 18.37 1.62 -11.83
CA PRO A 61 16.97 1.82 -12.23
C PRO A 61 15.97 1.06 -11.37
N LEU A 62 16.38 -0.01 -10.70
CA LEU A 62 15.55 -0.76 -9.76
C LEU A 62 15.02 0.13 -8.62
N LEU A 63 15.83 1.04 -8.07
CA LEU A 63 15.39 1.94 -6.99
C LEU A 63 14.29 2.88 -7.48
N THR A 64 14.48 3.48 -8.66
CA THR A 64 13.44 4.29 -9.31
C THR A 64 12.17 3.50 -9.62
N GLN A 65 12.29 2.23 -10.01
CA GLN A 65 11.13 1.37 -10.25
C GLN A 65 10.37 1.04 -8.96
N ILE A 66 11.08 0.85 -7.85
CA ILE A 66 10.46 0.63 -6.53
C ILE A 66 9.60 1.83 -6.15
N ASP A 67 10.10 3.06 -6.34
CA ASP A 67 9.32 4.27 -6.10
C ASP A 67 8.06 4.38 -6.97
N ILE A 68 8.17 4.07 -8.28
CA ILE A 68 7.00 4.08 -9.17
C ILE A 68 5.94 3.07 -8.72
N VAL A 69 6.37 1.86 -8.34
CA VAL A 69 5.48 0.82 -7.83
C VAL A 69 4.83 1.28 -6.52
N LYS A 70 5.60 1.86 -5.59
CA LYS A 70 5.08 2.40 -4.33
C LYS A 70 3.95 3.40 -4.58
N THR A 71 4.22 4.44 -5.38
CA THR A 71 3.21 5.47 -5.69
C THR A 71 1.97 4.90 -6.37
N THR A 72 2.14 3.95 -7.29
CA THR A 72 1.02 3.31 -7.99
C THR A 72 0.16 2.52 -7.01
N VAL A 73 0.78 1.72 -6.14
CA VAL A 73 0.06 0.91 -5.15
C VAL A 73 -0.61 1.80 -4.11
N GLU A 74 0.03 2.86 -3.63
CA GLU A 74 -0.57 3.86 -2.72
C GLU A 74 -1.84 4.46 -3.34
N THR A 75 -1.77 4.87 -4.60
CA THR A 75 -2.92 5.43 -5.32
C THR A 75 -4.08 4.43 -5.37
N VAL A 76 -3.80 3.16 -5.67
CA VAL A 76 -4.82 2.10 -5.71
C VAL A 76 -5.40 1.83 -4.33
N VAL A 77 -4.56 1.80 -3.29
CA VAL A 77 -5.00 1.64 -1.90
C VAL A 77 -5.95 2.76 -1.50
N ASP A 78 -5.62 4.02 -1.78
CA ASP A 78 -6.44 5.17 -1.41
C ASP A 78 -7.76 5.23 -2.18
N GLN A 79 -7.73 4.88 -3.47
CA GLN A 79 -8.95 4.74 -4.26
C GLN A 79 -9.85 3.62 -3.72
N THR A 80 -9.26 2.50 -3.31
CA THR A 80 -10.00 1.37 -2.73
C THR A 80 -10.61 1.72 -1.37
N ASP A 81 -9.87 2.45 -0.53
CA ASP A 81 -10.32 2.95 0.77
C ASP A 81 -11.51 3.91 0.62
N THR A 82 -11.43 4.80 -0.38
CA THR A 82 -12.52 5.71 -0.74
C THR A 82 -13.76 4.94 -1.21
N ALA A 83 -13.59 3.97 -2.12
CA ALA A 83 -14.69 3.16 -2.61
C ALA A 83 -15.36 2.34 -1.50
N LEU A 84 -14.56 1.80 -0.57
CA LEU A 84 -15.08 1.08 0.59
C LEU A 84 -15.89 1.99 1.51
N SER A 85 -15.42 3.21 1.75
CA SER A 85 -16.13 4.18 2.59
C SER A 85 -17.52 4.50 2.02
N VAL A 86 -17.61 4.74 0.72
CA VAL A 86 -18.90 4.96 0.02
C VAL A 86 -19.81 3.74 0.14
N TYR A 87 -19.27 2.53 0.01
CA TYR A 87 -20.06 1.30 0.18
C TYR A 87 -20.65 1.18 1.59
N ILE A 88 -19.85 1.46 2.63
CA ILE A 88 -20.31 1.41 4.03
C ILE A 88 -21.41 2.43 4.26
N GLU A 89 -21.21 3.68 3.83
CA GLU A 89 -22.20 4.76 3.99
C GLU A 89 -23.54 4.40 3.31
N ALA A 90 -23.48 3.83 2.10
CA ALA A 90 -24.67 3.40 1.37
C ALA A 90 -25.39 2.22 2.07
N ASP A 91 -24.66 1.26 2.62
CA ASP A 91 -25.24 0.14 3.38
C ASP A 91 -25.93 0.65 4.66
N GLU A 92 -25.32 1.60 5.36
CA GLU A 92 -25.89 2.24 6.55
C GLU A 92 -27.14 3.08 6.23
N GLU A 93 -27.18 3.76 5.08
CA GLU A 93 -28.37 4.49 4.62
C GLU A 93 -29.52 3.53 4.29
N MET A 94 -29.25 2.44 3.57
CA MET A 94 -30.25 1.41 3.27
C MET A 94 -30.79 0.77 4.54
N ALA A 95 -29.92 0.44 5.51
CA ALA A 95 -30.33 -0.11 6.80
C ALA A 95 -31.28 0.83 7.56
N ARG A 96 -30.98 2.16 7.57
CA ARG A 96 -31.84 3.18 8.18
C ARG A 96 -33.20 3.33 7.46
N ALA A 97 -33.21 3.28 6.13
CA ALA A 97 -34.44 3.35 5.33
C ALA A 97 -35.37 2.14 5.61
N HIS A 98 -34.80 0.95 5.75
CA HIS A 98 -35.58 -0.25 6.09
C HIS A 98 -36.18 -0.19 7.51
N GLN A 99 -35.45 0.33 8.49
CA GLN A 99 -35.97 0.50 9.86
C GLN A 99 -37.11 1.53 9.94
N THR A 100 -37.08 2.57 9.11
CA THR A 100 -38.12 3.60 9.06
C THR A 100 -39.32 3.21 8.21
N GLY A 101 -39.14 2.36 7.18
CA GLY A 101 -40.23 1.84 6.33
C GLY A 101 -40.99 0.65 6.91
N ALA A 102 -40.35 -0.20 7.72
CA ALA A 102 -40.98 -1.38 8.33
C ALA A 102 -41.88 -1.06 9.54
N GLY A 103 -41.92 0.19 9.98
CA GLY A 103 -42.75 0.68 11.10
C GLY A 103 -44.11 1.28 10.69
N ARG A 104 -44.54 1.11 9.43
CA ARG A 104 -45.85 1.59 8.91
C ARG A 104 -46.76 0.44 8.51
#